data_AF-A0AAN4PSH4-F1
#
_entry.id   AF-A0AAN4PSH4-F1
#
_cell.length_a   1.000
_cell.length_b   1.000
_cell.length_c   1.000
_cell.angle_alpha   90.00
_cell.angle_beta   90.00
_cell.angle_gamma   90.00
#
_symmetry.space_group_name_H-M   'P 1'
#
loop_
_entity.id
_entity.type
_entity.pdbx_description
1 polymer ?
#
loop_
_entity_poly.entity_id
_entity_poly.type
_entity_poly.pdbx_seq_one_letter_code
_entity_poly.pdbx_strand_id
1 'polypeptide(L)'
;MTLLLDRQGQLQITEDVVKAAAENGKYGKDIMALLLAEHRDQLLIIEDVIRAAARNNWKSGVDIIQLLLARRGEQIQITEDIASMLVRRYDKNLIALLLDLQRGGQIQITEDVLKAAAGNKGCGTDIITLLLHKEGDQILITEDVVKAAAEDFQSK
;
A
#
# COMPACT_ATOMS: atom_id res chain seq x y z
N MET A 1 -11.27 -23.57 0.45
CA MET A 1 -11.30 -22.56 -0.62
C MET A 1 -10.90 -23.15 -1.97
N THR A 2 -9.86 -23.97 -2.02
CA THR A 2 -9.43 -24.73 -3.21
C THR A 2 -10.56 -25.50 -3.89
N LEU A 3 -11.46 -26.13 -3.12
CA LEU A 3 -12.62 -26.87 -3.64
C LEU A 3 -13.72 -26.00 -4.30
N LEU A 4 -13.80 -24.70 -4.01
CA LEU A 4 -14.82 -23.80 -4.58
C LEU A 4 -14.37 -23.17 -5.90
N LEU A 5 -13.06 -22.96 -6.06
CA LEU A 5 -12.46 -22.38 -7.27
C LEU A 5 -12.28 -23.41 -8.40
N ASP A 6 -12.31 -24.70 -8.08
CA ASP A 6 -12.16 -25.81 -9.02
C ASP A 6 -13.40 -26.02 -9.93
N ARG A 7 -14.52 -25.33 -9.66
CA ARG A 7 -15.67 -25.24 -10.57
C ARG A 7 -15.46 -24.07 -11.54
N GLN A 8 -14.47 -24.20 -12.42
CA GLN A 8 -13.97 -23.22 -13.40
C GLN A 8 -14.99 -22.68 -14.45
N GLY A 9 -16.30 -22.83 -14.25
CA GLY A 9 -17.32 -22.42 -15.23
C GLY A 9 -18.35 -21.40 -14.75
N GLN A 10 -18.47 -21.10 -13.45
CA GLN A 10 -19.61 -20.31 -12.95
C GLN A 10 -19.31 -19.24 -11.90
N LEU A 11 -18.13 -19.23 -11.25
CA LEU A 11 -17.83 -18.21 -10.25
C LEU A 11 -17.06 -17.06 -10.91
N GLN A 12 -17.78 -15.99 -11.27
CA GLN A 12 -17.14 -14.73 -11.62
C GLN A 12 -16.48 -14.16 -10.36
N ILE A 13 -15.17 -13.96 -10.40
CA ILE A 13 -14.48 -13.23 -9.33
C ILE A 13 -14.79 -11.76 -9.50
N THR A 14 -15.66 -11.25 -8.64
CA THR A 14 -15.98 -9.82 -8.56
C THR A 14 -14.94 -9.09 -7.72
N GLU A 15 -14.91 -7.78 -7.88
CA GLU A 15 -14.13 -6.89 -7.02
C GLU A 15 -14.42 -7.11 -5.53
N ASP A 16 -15.69 -7.27 -5.15
CA ASP A 16 -16.11 -7.54 -3.77
C ASP A 16 -15.45 -8.79 -3.17
N VAL A 17 -15.26 -9.85 -3.97
CA VAL A 17 -14.57 -11.07 -3.53
C VAL A 17 -13.10 -10.79 -3.24
N VAL A 18 -12.45 -10.00 -4.10
CA VAL A 18 -11.05 -9.61 -3.94
C VAL A 18 -10.88 -8.67 -2.74
N LYS A 19 -11.80 -7.74 -2.55
CA LYS A 19 -11.84 -6.81 -1.41
C LYS A 19 -12.04 -7.56 -0.10
N ALA A 20 -12.98 -8.50 -0.04
CA ALA A 20 -13.19 -9.35 1.14
C ALA A 20 -11.94 -10.19 1.47
N ALA A 21 -11.20 -10.66 0.45
CA ALA A 21 -9.92 -11.32 0.66
C ALA A 21 -8.86 -10.37 1.26
N ALA A 22 -8.81 -9.11 0.79
CA ALA A 22 -7.90 -8.09 1.29
C ALA A 22 -8.17 -7.70 2.75
N GLU A 23 -9.44 -7.65 3.15
CA GLU A 23 -9.86 -7.36 4.53
C GLU A 23 -9.67 -8.55 5.48
N ASN A 24 -9.39 -9.75 4.95
CA ASN A 24 -9.26 -10.96 5.76
C ASN A 24 -7.92 -11.01 6.51
N GLY A 25 -7.97 -10.65 7.80
CA GLY A 25 -6.81 -10.65 8.69
C GLY A 25 -6.10 -12.00 8.86
N LYS A 26 -6.83 -13.13 8.76
CA LYS A 26 -6.35 -14.46 9.16
C LYS A 26 -5.78 -15.29 8.01
N TYR A 27 -6.44 -15.26 6.86
CA TYR A 27 -6.08 -16.06 5.68
C TYR A 27 -5.97 -15.22 4.40
N GLY A 28 -6.18 -13.89 4.46
CA GLY A 28 -6.27 -13.04 3.27
C GLY A 28 -5.08 -13.14 2.31
N LYS A 29 -3.86 -13.33 2.83
CA LYS A 29 -2.66 -13.55 2.00
C LYS A 29 -2.80 -14.79 1.11
N ASP A 30 -3.18 -15.93 1.68
CA ASP A 30 -3.29 -17.20 0.96
C ASP A 30 -4.44 -17.15 -0.04
N ILE A 31 -5.56 -16.54 0.38
CA ILE A 31 -6.73 -16.32 -0.48
C ILE A 31 -6.34 -15.45 -1.67
N MET A 32 -5.69 -14.31 -1.42
CA MET A 32 -5.24 -13.39 -2.46
C MET A 32 -4.24 -14.07 -3.40
N ALA A 33 -3.32 -14.88 -2.89
CA ALA A 33 -2.36 -15.61 -3.71
C ALA A 33 -3.02 -16.58 -4.69
N LEU A 34 -4.09 -17.26 -4.27
CA LEU A 34 -4.91 -18.12 -5.13
C LEU A 34 -5.67 -17.31 -6.17
N LEU A 35 -6.35 -16.23 -5.76
CA LEU A 35 -7.10 -15.37 -6.68
C LEU A 35 -6.20 -14.83 -7.80
N LEU A 36 -5.00 -14.33 -7.45
CA LEU A 36 -4.02 -13.82 -8.41
C LEU A 36 -3.38 -14.90 -9.28
N ALA A 37 -3.33 -16.16 -8.82
CA ALA A 37 -2.77 -17.27 -9.59
C ALA A 37 -3.73 -17.76 -10.67
N GLU A 38 -5.00 -17.92 -10.32
CA GLU A 38 -6.05 -18.50 -11.16
C GLU A 38 -6.67 -17.49 -12.15
N HIS A 39 -6.69 -16.19 -11.82
CA HIS A 39 -7.44 -15.18 -12.59
C HIS A 39 -6.54 -14.06 -13.13
N ARG A 40 -5.41 -14.45 -13.77
CA ARG A 40 -4.33 -13.52 -14.13
C ARG A 40 -4.78 -12.30 -14.95
N ASP A 41 -5.75 -12.47 -15.84
CA ASP A 41 -6.16 -11.45 -16.81
C ASP A 41 -7.53 -10.82 -16.50
N GLN A 42 -8.26 -11.33 -15.50
CA GLN A 42 -9.61 -10.87 -15.17
C GLN A 42 -9.64 -9.93 -13.96
N LEU A 43 -8.57 -9.94 -13.14
CA LEU A 43 -8.50 -9.14 -11.93
C LEU A 43 -7.89 -7.77 -12.19
N LEU A 44 -8.76 -6.80 -12.44
CA LEU A 44 -8.41 -5.39 -12.27
C LEU A 44 -8.24 -5.12 -10.77
N ILE A 45 -6.98 -4.96 -10.34
CA ILE A 45 -6.69 -4.56 -8.96
C ILE A 45 -6.91 -3.06 -8.87
N ILE A 46 -8.06 -2.70 -8.34
CA ILE A 46 -8.43 -1.30 -8.19
C ILE A 46 -8.00 -0.74 -6.82
N GLU A 47 -8.03 0.57 -6.73
CA GLU A 47 -7.71 1.37 -5.55
C GLU A 47 -8.34 0.83 -4.25
N ASP A 48 -9.59 0.38 -4.31
CA ASP A 48 -10.35 -0.12 -3.17
C ASP A 48 -9.80 -1.42 -2.56
N VAL A 49 -9.20 -2.30 -3.38
CA VAL A 49 -8.53 -3.52 -2.89
C VAL A 49 -7.27 -3.16 -2.12
N ILE A 50 -6.50 -2.19 -2.61
CA ILE A 50 -5.30 -1.68 -1.93
C ILE A 50 -5.70 -0.99 -0.62
N ARG A 51 -6.74 -0.16 -0.64
CA ARG A 51 -7.30 0.49 0.55
C ARG A 51 -7.75 -0.52 1.60
N ALA A 52 -8.44 -1.59 1.19
CA ALA A 52 -8.84 -2.68 2.06
C ALA A 52 -7.64 -3.36 2.72
N ALA A 53 -6.60 -3.71 1.94
CA ALA A 53 -5.38 -4.31 2.46
C ALA A 53 -4.62 -3.35 3.41
N ALA A 54 -4.57 -2.05 3.10
CA ALA A 54 -3.92 -1.03 3.92
C ALA A 54 -4.62 -0.76 5.27
N ARG A 55 -5.94 -1.00 5.33
CA ARG A 55 -6.73 -0.91 6.57
C ARG A 55 -6.67 -2.18 7.41
N ASN A 56 -6.15 -3.27 6.85
CA ASN A 56 -5.99 -4.53 7.56
C ASN A 56 -4.85 -4.40 8.59
N ASN A 57 -5.25 -4.32 9.87
CA ASN A 57 -4.33 -4.12 11.00
C ASN A 57 -3.52 -5.37 11.38
N TRP A 58 -3.73 -6.51 10.70
CA TRP A 58 -2.90 -7.69 10.88
C TRP A 58 -1.68 -7.68 9.97
N LYS A 59 -0.71 -8.56 10.28
CA LYS A 59 0.46 -8.82 9.42
C LYS A 59 0.07 -9.15 7.97
N SER A 60 -1.11 -9.73 7.78
CA SER A 60 -1.66 -10.05 6.46
C SER A 60 -1.86 -8.83 5.57
N GLY A 61 -2.16 -7.64 6.10
CA GLY A 61 -2.29 -6.42 5.28
C GLY A 61 -1.00 -6.07 4.54
N VAL A 62 0.13 -6.10 5.25
CA VAL A 62 1.47 -5.89 4.65
C VAL A 62 1.78 -6.98 3.63
N ASP A 63 1.57 -8.24 4.02
CA ASP A 63 1.84 -9.38 3.13
C ASP A 63 1.00 -9.31 1.83
N ILE A 64 -0.25 -8.86 1.93
CA ILE A 64 -1.15 -8.69 0.78
C ILE A 64 -0.64 -7.54 -0.09
N ILE A 65 -0.34 -6.37 0.46
CA ILE A 65 0.21 -5.24 -0.31
C ILE A 65 1.49 -5.65 -1.04
N GLN A 66 2.43 -6.31 -0.36
CA GLN A 66 3.66 -6.82 -0.97
C GLN A 66 3.38 -7.80 -2.12
N LEU A 67 2.42 -8.71 -1.94
CA LEU A 67 2.03 -9.66 -2.97
C LEU A 67 1.41 -8.97 -4.20
N LEU A 68 0.55 -7.97 -3.97
CA LEU A 68 -0.11 -7.21 -5.03
C LEU A 68 0.93 -6.42 -5.84
N LEU A 69 1.84 -5.70 -5.16
CA LEU A 69 2.90 -4.94 -5.82
C LEU A 69 3.86 -5.85 -6.59
N ALA A 70 4.24 -7.01 -6.04
CA ALA A 70 5.16 -7.93 -6.69
C ALA A 70 4.57 -8.58 -7.96
N ARG A 71 3.26 -8.83 -8.00
CA ARG A 71 2.60 -9.49 -9.14
C ARG A 71 1.97 -8.51 -10.13
N ARG A 72 1.61 -7.31 -9.69
CA ARG A 72 0.76 -6.36 -10.44
C ARG A 72 1.19 -4.90 -10.25
N GLY A 73 2.41 -4.63 -9.80
CA GLY A 73 2.90 -3.27 -9.51
C GLY A 73 2.63 -2.25 -10.62
N GLU A 74 2.86 -2.62 -11.89
CA GLU A 74 2.62 -1.75 -13.06
C GLU A 74 1.13 -1.47 -13.34
N GLN A 75 0.24 -2.33 -12.84
CA GLN A 75 -1.21 -2.19 -13.00
C GLN A 75 -1.86 -1.46 -11.82
N ILE A 76 -1.13 -1.27 -10.73
CA ILE A 76 -1.62 -0.62 -9.53
C ILE A 76 -1.28 0.86 -9.61
N GLN A 77 -2.31 1.70 -9.64
CA GLN A 77 -2.16 3.13 -9.43
C GLN A 77 -2.17 3.43 -7.93
N ILE A 78 -1.08 4.01 -7.44
CA ILE A 78 -0.98 4.48 -6.06
C ILE A 78 -1.33 5.97 -6.05
N THR A 79 -2.52 6.30 -5.53
CA THR A 79 -2.95 7.69 -5.31
C THR A 79 -2.25 8.28 -4.09
N GLU A 80 -2.26 9.61 -3.98
CA GLU A 80 -1.75 10.34 -2.81
C GLU A 80 -2.38 9.85 -1.49
N ASP A 81 -3.70 9.60 -1.49
CA ASP A 81 -4.44 9.09 -0.34
C ASP A 81 -3.91 7.73 0.11
N ILE A 82 -3.68 6.82 -0.84
CA ILE A 82 -3.09 5.50 -0.55
C ILE A 82 -1.66 5.69 -0.04
N ALA A 83 -0.84 6.49 -0.72
CA ALA A 83 0.54 6.73 -0.33
C ALA A 83 0.62 7.25 1.11
N SER A 84 -0.16 8.29 1.43
CA SER A 84 -0.27 8.88 2.77
C SER A 84 -0.73 7.86 3.81
N MET A 85 -1.72 7.02 3.49
CA MET A 85 -2.19 5.97 4.38
C MET A 85 -1.10 4.93 4.68
N LEU A 86 -0.38 4.49 3.64
CA LEU A 86 0.68 3.49 3.77
C LEU A 86 1.86 4.04 4.57
N VAL A 87 2.30 5.25 4.20
CA VAL A 87 3.39 5.99 4.84
C VAL A 87 3.11 6.24 6.32
N ARG A 88 1.87 6.54 6.70
CA ARG A 88 1.53 6.77 8.11
C ARG A 88 1.54 5.50 8.97
N ARG A 89 1.31 4.33 8.37
CA ARG A 89 1.01 3.09 9.11
C ARG A 89 2.10 2.03 9.06
N TYR A 90 2.89 2.00 8.01
CA TYR A 90 3.82 0.90 7.74
C TYR A 90 5.28 1.32 7.86
N ASP A 91 6.16 0.33 7.80
CA ASP A 91 7.59 0.53 7.97
C ASP A 91 8.27 1.05 6.69
N LYS A 92 9.50 1.55 6.86
CA LYS A 92 10.33 1.99 5.73
C LYS A 92 10.52 0.92 4.66
N ASN A 93 10.54 -0.36 5.00
CA ASN A 93 10.78 -1.43 4.02
C ASN A 93 9.61 -1.54 3.03
N LEU A 94 8.37 -1.46 3.51
CA LEU A 94 7.22 -1.43 2.62
C LEU A 94 7.20 -0.18 1.75
N ILE A 95 7.55 0.99 2.31
CA ILE A 95 7.60 2.24 1.56
C ILE A 95 8.70 2.21 0.50
N ALA A 96 9.88 1.66 0.80
CA ALA A 96 10.95 1.46 -0.18
C ALA A 96 10.49 0.57 -1.34
N LEU A 97 9.80 -0.55 -1.03
CA LEU A 97 9.27 -1.45 -2.04
C LEU A 97 8.23 -0.76 -2.95
N LEU A 98 7.34 0.06 -2.38
CA LEU A 98 6.37 0.85 -3.14
C LEU A 98 7.06 1.79 -4.15
N LEU A 99 8.08 2.52 -3.69
CA LEU A 99 8.83 3.46 -4.53
C LEU A 99 9.68 2.75 -5.60
N ASP A 100 10.19 1.56 -5.31
CA ASP A 100 11.04 0.81 -6.25
C ASP A 100 10.26 0.09 -7.35
N LEU A 101 9.02 -0.34 -7.06
CA LEU A 101 8.17 -1.07 -8.01
C LEU A 101 7.36 -0.16 -8.94
N GLN A 102 7.19 1.11 -8.58
CA GLN A 102 6.51 2.12 -9.40
C GLN A 102 7.46 2.77 -10.44
N ARG A 103 8.10 1.95 -11.28
CA ARG A 103 9.12 2.41 -12.28
C ARG A 103 8.56 3.15 -13.50
N GLY A 104 7.41 3.80 -13.38
CA GLY A 104 6.77 4.50 -14.50
C GLY A 104 5.50 5.27 -14.12
N GLY A 105 4.87 4.96 -12.99
CA GLY A 105 3.86 5.80 -12.35
C GLY A 105 4.51 6.50 -11.15
N GLN A 106 4.91 7.76 -11.29
CA GLN A 106 5.46 8.49 -10.15
C GLN A 106 4.42 8.53 -9.02
N ILE A 107 4.72 7.91 -7.87
CA ILE A 107 4.02 8.23 -6.63
C ILE A 107 4.33 9.71 -6.38
N GLN A 108 3.33 10.57 -6.49
CA GLN A 108 3.52 11.98 -6.21
C GLN A 108 3.81 12.15 -4.72
N ILE A 109 5.03 12.58 -4.39
CA ILE A 109 5.40 12.91 -3.01
C ILE A 109 4.97 14.34 -2.76
N THR A 110 3.79 14.46 -2.16
CA THR A 110 3.18 15.75 -1.82
C THR A 110 3.46 16.11 -0.37
N GLU A 111 3.05 17.32 0.00
CA GLU A 111 3.12 17.79 1.37
C GLU A 111 2.33 16.89 2.34
N ASP A 112 1.19 16.35 1.91
CA ASP A 112 0.36 15.48 2.74
C ASP A 112 1.02 14.10 2.96
N VAL A 113 1.73 13.58 1.95
CA VAL A 113 2.54 12.36 2.12
C VAL A 113 3.68 12.60 3.12
N LEU A 114 4.30 13.78 3.09
CA LEU A 114 5.34 14.14 4.07
C LEU A 114 4.79 14.35 5.48
N LYS A 115 3.64 15.00 5.63
CA LYS A 115 2.93 15.13 6.92
C LYS A 115 2.55 13.77 7.47
N ALA A 116 2.10 12.86 6.60
CA ALA A 116 1.83 11.47 6.98
C ALA A 116 3.10 10.74 7.44
N ALA A 117 4.25 10.98 6.80
CA ALA A 117 5.53 10.40 7.20
C ALA A 117 6.00 10.95 8.55
N ALA A 118 5.86 12.26 8.76
CA ALA A 118 6.12 12.92 10.03
C ALA A 118 5.26 12.33 11.17
N GLY A 119 4.01 11.99 10.86
CA GLY A 119 3.07 11.32 11.77
C GLY A 119 3.30 9.82 12.00
N ASN A 120 4.32 9.21 11.37
CA ASN A 120 4.60 7.78 11.55
C ASN A 120 5.44 7.55 12.82
N LYS A 121 4.77 7.04 13.85
CA LYS A 121 5.38 6.83 15.19
C LYS A 121 6.54 5.84 15.20
N GLY A 122 6.58 4.88 14.28
CA GLY A 122 7.57 3.80 14.26
C GLY A 122 8.86 4.18 13.53
N CYS A 123 8.75 4.83 12.37
CA CYS A 123 9.89 5.05 11.46
C CYS A 123 9.79 6.33 10.61
N GLY A 124 9.02 7.33 11.06
CA GLY A 124 8.77 8.56 10.29
C GLY A 124 10.03 9.27 9.79
N THR A 125 11.06 9.42 10.63
CA THR A 125 12.34 10.04 10.23
C THR A 125 13.02 9.27 9.09
N ASP A 126 13.03 7.93 9.17
CA ASP A 126 13.63 7.07 8.15
C ASP A 126 12.84 7.12 6.84
N ILE A 127 11.51 7.23 6.92
CA ILE A 127 10.63 7.38 5.76
C ILE A 127 10.84 8.75 5.11
N ILE A 128 10.82 9.86 5.87
CA ILE A 128 11.08 11.21 5.32
C ILE A 128 12.42 11.23 4.60
N THR A 129 13.46 10.66 5.23
CA THR A 129 14.79 10.56 4.62
C THR A 129 14.73 9.79 3.30
N LEU A 130 14.03 8.64 3.26
CA LEU A 130 13.87 7.84 2.04
C LEU A 130 13.14 8.62 0.93
N LEU A 131 12.06 9.33 1.26
CA LEU A 131 11.27 10.12 0.31
C LEU A 131 12.11 11.25 -0.31
N LEU A 132 12.86 11.96 0.52
CA LEU A 132 13.76 13.04 0.07
C LEU A 132 14.88 12.53 -0.84
N HIS A 133 15.44 11.34 -0.58
CA HIS A 133 16.46 10.76 -1.46
C HIS A 133 15.92 10.35 -2.84
N LYS A 134 14.63 10.02 -2.94
CA LYS A 134 14.03 9.52 -4.19
C LYS A 134 13.62 10.64 -5.16
N GLU A 135 13.05 11.73 -4.66
CA GLU A 135 12.61 12.86 -5.49
C GLU A 135 13.58 14.05 -5.47
N GLY A 136 14.61 14.01 -4.60
CA GLY A 136 15.66 15.03 -4.53
C GLY A 136 15.10 16.43 -4.27
N ASP A 137 15.53 17.39 -5.09
CA ASP A 137 15.18 18.82 -4.98
C ASP A 137 13.75 19.15 -5.45
N GLN A 138 12.98 18.17 -5.95
CA GLN A 138 11.59 18.42 -6.38
C GLN A 138 10.61 18.51 -5.21
N ILE A 139 11.03 18.05 -4.02
CA ILE A 139 10.20 18.12 -2.82
C ILE A 139 10.38 19.47 -2.13
N LEU A 140 9.30 20.25 -2.07
CA LEU A 140 9.23 21.44 -1.24
C LEU A 140 8.92 21.06 0.21
N ILE A 141 9.91 21.12 1.10
CA ILE A 141 9.66 21.06 2.54
C ILE A 141 9.10 22.41 3.00
N THR A 142 7.83 22.42 3.40
CA THR A 142 7.16 23.60 3.95
C THR A 142 7.34 23.68 5.48
N GLU A 143 7.09 24.86 6.04
CA GLU A 143 7.05 25.05 7.49
C GLU A 143 6.03 24.12 8.16
N ASP A 144 4.91 23.84 7.51
CA ASP A 144 3.86 22.98 8.04
C ASP A 144 4.29 21.51 8.14
N VAL A 145 5.11 21.01 7.21
CA VAL A 145 5.73 19.68 7.33
C VAL A 145 6.67 19.62 8.53
N VAL A 146 7.46 20.67 8.75
CA VAL A 146 8.38 20.75 9.89
C VAL A 146 7.61 20.82 11.21
N LYS A 147 6.52 21.58 11.27
CA LYS A 147 5.63 21.64 12.44
C LYS A 147 5.00 20.28 12.73
N ALA A 148 4.46 19.60 11.71
CA ALA A 148 3.88 18.27 11.89
C ALA A 148 4.90 17.28 12.48
N ALA A 149 6.15 17.33 12.03
CA ALA A 149 7.23 16.49 12.59
C ALA A 149 7.58 16.86 14.04
N ALA A 150 7.54 18.15 14.39
CA ALA A 150 7.86 18.64 15.73
C ALA A 150 6.73 18.36 16.75
N GLU A 151 5.47 18.50 16.36
CA GLU A 151 4.30 18.23 17.21
C GLU A 151 4.21 16.75 17.57
N ASP A 152 4.45 15.85 16.61
CA ASP A 152 4.41 14.41 16.87
C ASP A 152 5.56 13.96 17.78
N PHE A 153 6.72 14.63 17.75
CA PHE A 153 7.84 14.38 18.66
C PHE A 153 7.53 14.71 20.12
N GLN A 154 6.68 15.72 20.39
CA GLN A 154 6.25 16.08 21.74
C GLN A 154 5.18 15.13 22.32
N SER A 155 4.61 14.25 21.49
CA SER A 155 3.59 13.27 21.88
C SER A 155 4.15 11.90 22.32
N LYS A 156 5.49 11.76 22.37
CA LYS A 156 6.23 10.56 22.81
C LYS A 156 6.83 10.77 24.20
#